data_AF-A0A2T3WAR9-F1
#
_entry.id   AF-A0A2T3WAR9-F1
#
_cell.length_a   1.000
_cell.length_b   1.000
_cell.length_c   1.000
_cell.angle_alpha   90.00
_cell.angle_beta   90.00
_cell.angle_gamma   90.00
#
_symmetry.space_group_name_H-M   'P 1'
#
loop_
_entity.id
_entity.type
_entity.pdbx_description
1 polymer ?
#
loop_
_entity_poly.entity_id
_entity_poly.type
_entity_poly.pdbx_seq_one_letter_code
_entity_poly.pdbx_strand_id
1 'polypeptide(L)' 'MQWAVLSAYAVLLPPGALRAALEDVTGQHAPQPHRQRVGLTLAEAAGMMERGRLTEFGTCAARAYLPRLGLGGLQ' A
#
# COMPACT_ATOMS: atom_id res chain seq x y z
N MET A 1 7.59 5.78 -4.27
CA MET A 1 6.37 5.52 -5.05
C MET A 1 5.78 4.15 -4.71
N GLN A 2 6.50 3.04 -4.91
CA GLN A 2 5.97 1.69 -4.63
C GLN A 2 5.48 1.49 -3.18
N TRP A 3 6.28 1.90 -2.20
CA TRP A 3 5.91 1.79 -0.77
C TRP A 3 4.65 2.62 -0.41
N ALA A 4 4.39 3.73 -1.11
CA ALA A 4 3.26 4.63 -0.83
C ALA A 4 1.91 3.96 -1.14
N VAL A 5 1.80 3.32 -2.31
CA VAL A 5 0.58 2.60 -2.68
C VAL A 5 0.36 1.34 -1.85
N LEU A 6 1.45 0.70 -1.39
CA LEU A 6 1.38 -0.49 -0.53
C LEU A 6 0.95 -0.14 0.90
N SER A 7 1.40 1.00 1.45
CA SER A 7 0.88 1.52 2.71
C SER A 7 -0.62 1.83 2.63
N ALA A 8 -1.05 2.47 1.54
CA ALA A 8 -2.47 2.71 1.28
C ALA A 8 -3.29 1.42 1.17
N TYR A 9 -2.73 0.42 0.47
CA TYR A 9 -3.37 -0.88 0.29
C TYR A 9 -3.50 -1.66 1.60
N ALA A 10 -2.47 -1.64 2.45
CA ALA A 10 -2.50 -2.31 3.76
C ALA A 10 -3.61 -1.75 4.67
N VAL A 11 -3.82 -0.43 4.68
CA VAL A 11 -4.86 0.22 5.50
C VAL A 11 -6.28 -0.23 5.12
N LEU A 12 -6.48 -0.54 3.85
CA LEU A 12 -7.80 -0.91 3.30
C LEU A 12 -8.07 -2.41 3.31
N LEU A 13 -7.06 -3.23 3.60
CA LEU A 13 -7.23 -4.67 3.72
C LEU A 13 -7.82 -5.05 5.08
N PRO A 14 -8.69 -6.08 5.13
CA PRO A 14 -9.06 -6.69 6.39
C PRO A 14 -7.81 -7.26 7.08
N PRO A 15 -7.84 -7.40 8.43
CA PRO A 15 -6.77 -8.07 9.16
C PRO A 15 -6.48 -9.47 8.57
N GLY A 16 -5.22 -9.77 8.29
CA GLY A 16 -4.81 -11.01 7.65
C GLY A 16 -3.32 -11.05 7.32
N ALA A 17 -2.84 -12.20 6.84
CA ALA A 17 -1.41 -12.43 6.57
C ALA A 17 -0.84 -11.45 5.52
N LEU A 18 -1.62 -11.14 4.48
CA LEU A 18 -1.23 -10.16 3.46
C LEU A 18 -1.07 -8.75 4.05
N ARG A 19 -2.00 -8.32 4.91
CA ARG A 19 -1.92 -7.02 5.57
C ARG A 19 -0.70 -6.94 6.50
N ALA A 20 -0.45 -7.96 7.30
CA ALA A 20 0.70 -8.02 8.20
C ALA A 20 2.04 -7.96 7.43
N ALA A 21 2.15 -8.68 6.32
CA ALA A 21 3.34 -8.65 5.47
C ALA A 21 3.57 -7.27 4.81
N LEU A 22 2.50 -6.60 4.39
CA LEU A 22 2.58 -5.24 3.85
C LEU A 22 2.95 -4.21 4.93
N GLU A 23 2.41 -4.35 6.14
CA GLU A 23 2.76 -3.50 7.28
C GLU A 23 4.24 -3.67 7.68
N ASP A 24 4.77 -4.90 7.66
CA ASP A 24 6.20 -5.17 7.93
C ASP A 24 7.11 -4.55 6.84
N VAL A 25 6.83 -4.83 5.56
CA VAL A 25 7.60 -4.26 4.44
C VAL A 25 7.55 -2.72 4.45
N THR A 26 6.38 -2.14 4.68
CA THR A 26 6.26 -0.68 4.72
C THR A 26 6.85 -0.08 5.99
N GLY A 27 6.82 -0.78 7.12
CA GLY A 27 7.45 -0.37 8.38
C GLY A 27 8.97 -0.29 8.28
N GLN A 28 9.60 -1.21 7.56
CA GLN A 28 11.05 -1.20 7.33
C GLN A 28 11.52 -0.02 6.46
N HIS A 29 10.69 0.43 5.52
CA HIS A 29 11.02 1.55 4.61
C HIS A 29 10.48 2.91 5.08
N ALA A 30 9.42 2.91 5.90
CA ALA A 30 8.76 4.11 6.41
C ALA A 30 8.43 3.95 7.92
N PRO A 31 9.44 3.87 8.80
CA PRO A 31 9.26 3.60 10.23
C PRO A 31 8.58 4.72 11.02
N GLN A 32 8.29 5.87 10.38
CA GLN A 32 7.80 7.06 11.05
C GLN A 32 6.38 7.42 10.55
N PRO A 33 5.43 7.77 11.44
CA PRO A 33 4.03 8.05 11.09
C PRO A 33 3.83 9.17 10.06
N HIS A 34 4.78 10.10 9.94
CA HIS A 34 4.71 11.16 8.93
C HIS A 34 5.02 10.66 7.52
N ARG A 35 5.80 9.58 7.38
CA ARG A 35 6.11 8.98 6.07
C ARG A 35 4.93 8.19 5.52
N GLN A 36 4.14 7.55 6.38
CA GLN A 36 2.84 6.98 5.97
C GLN A 36 1.91 8.06 5.40
N ARG A 37 1.83 9.23 6.05
CA ARG A 37 1.06 10.37 5.53
C ARG A 37 1.56 10.84 4.16
N VAL A 38 2.89 10.94 3.97
CA VAL A 38 3.47 11.26 2.65
C VAL A 38 3.11 10.18 1.61
N GLY A 39 3.10 8.90 1.99
CA GLY A 39 2.67 7.82 1.11
C GLY A 39 1.21 7.97 0.66
N LEU A 40 0.31 8.27 1.59
CA LEU A 40 -1.09 8.53 1.28
C LEU A 40 -1.27 9.74 0.37
N THR A 41 -0.59 10.85 0.66
CA THR A 41 -0.64 12.06 -0.18
C THR A 41 -0.11 11.81 -1.59
N LEU A 42 0.97 11.02 -1.74
CA LEU A 42 1.50 10.64 -3.05
C LEU A 42 0.53 9.71 -3.80
N ALA A 43 -0.14 8.78 -3.10
CA ALA A 43 -1.13 7.91 -3.70
C ALA A 43 -2.38 8.67 -4.17
N GLU A 44 -2.83 9.67 -3.40
CA GLU A 44 -3.90 10.59 -3.81
C GLU A 44 -3.48 11.45 -5.01
N ALA A 45 -2.29 12.07 -4.96
CA ALA A 45 -1.77 12.88 -6.07
C ALA A 45 -1.57 12.07 -7.37
N ALA A 46 -1.29 10.76 -7.25
CA ALA A 46 -1.15 9.85 -8.37
C ALA A 46 -2.50 9.25 -8.87
N GLY A 47 -3.64 9.65 -8.30
CA GLY A 47 -4.96 9.11 -8.66
C GLY A 47 -5.17 7.65 -8.26
N MET A 48 -4.31 7.10 -7.39
CA MET A 48 -4.43 5.74 -6.86
C MET A 48 -5.42 5.69 -5.70
N MET A 49 -5.64 6.81 -5.03
CA MET A 49 -6.64 6.96 -3.98
C MET A 49 -7.56 8.15 -4.25
N GLU A 50 -8.81 8.02 -3.83
CA GLU A 50 -9.78 9.10 -3.80
C GLU A 50 -10.63 8.96 -2.52
N ARG A 51 -10.76 10.05 -1.76
CA ARG A 51 -11.59 10.11 -0.53
C ARG A 51 -11.28 8.97 0.46
N GLY A 52 -10.00 8.64 0.64
CA GLY A 52 -9.55 7.59 1.55
C GLY A 52 -9.83 6.16 1.07
N ARG A 53 -10.20 5.95 -0.20
CA ARG A 53 -10.37 4.63 -0.82
C ARG A 53 -9.43 4.48 -2.00
N LEU A 54 -9.01 3.26 -2.31
CA LEU A 54 -8.28 2.99 -3.54
C LEU A 54 -9.22 3.09 -4.74
N THR A 55 -8.72 3.67 -5.81
CA THR A 55 -9.34 3.61 -7.13
C THR A 55 -9.06 2.23 -7.76
N GLU A 56 -9.72 1.94 -8.88
CA GLU A 56 -9.43 0.72 -9.65
C GLU A 56 -7.97 0.70 -10.12
N PHE A 57 -7.46 1.85 -10.56
CA PHE A 57 -6.04 2.04 -10.90
C PHE A 57 -5.13 1.76 -9.70
N GLY A 58 -5.44 2.29 -8.52
CA GLY A 58 -4.67 2.04 -7.31
C GLY A 58 -4.65 0.58 -6.89
N THR A 59 -5.77 -0.12 -7.06
CA THR A 59 -5.88 -1.56 -6.77
C THR A 59 -5.04 -2.39 -7.74
N CYS A 60 -5.11 -2.09 -9.05
CA CYS A 60 -4.27 -2.72 -10.06
C CYS A 60 -2.78 -2.44 -9.83
N ALA A 61 -2.41 -1.21 -9.49
CA ALA A 61 -1.05 -0.83 -9.18
C ALA A 61 -0.52 -1.59 -7.96
N ALA A 62 -1.28 -1.64 -6.86
CA ALA A 62 -0.90 -2.39 -5.66
C ALA A 62 -0.68 -3.88 -5.98
N ARG A 63 -1.62 -4.50 -6.70
CA ARG A 63 -1.51 -5.90 -7.13
C ARG A 63 -0.30 -6.17 -8.03
N ALA A 64 0.04 -5.25 -8.92
CA ALA A 64 1.23 -5.38 -9.77
C ALA A 64 2.55 -5.31 -8.98
N TYR A 65 2.56 -4.67 -7.82
CA TYR A 65 3.74 -4.59 -6.96
C TYR A 65 3.87 -5.77 -5.99
N LEU A 66 2.80 -6.48 -5.66
CA LEU A 66 2.85 -7.64 -4.74
C LEU A 66 3.84 -8.73 -5.17
N PRO A 67 3.88 -9.20 -6.44
CA PRO A 67 4.84 -10.23 -6.86
C PRO A 67 6.30 -9.77 -6.72
N ARG A 68 6.57 -8.47 -6.90
CA ARG A 68 7.93 -7.91 -6.77
C ARG A 68 8.44 -7.92 -5.34
N LEU A 69 7.55 -8.11 -4.37
CA LEU A 69 7.86 -8.24 -2.95
C LEU A 69 7.76 -9.69 -2.45
N GLY A 70 7.53 -10.65 -3.35
CA GLY A 70 7.29 -12.04 -2.98
C GLY A 70 5.93 -12.29 -2.32
N LEU A 71 5.01 -11.31 -2.35
CA LEU A 71 3.71 -11.35 -1.67
C LEU A 71 2.55 -11.76 -2.60
N GLY A 72 2.82 -12.07 -3.86
CA GLY A 72 1.78 -12.37 -4.86
C GLY A 72 0.94 -13.63 -4.58
N GLY A 73 1.39 -14.51 -3.69
CA GLY A 73 0.68 -15.73 -3.28
C GLY A 73 -0.15 -15.60 -2.01
N LEU A 74 -0.12 -14.45 -1.34
CA LEU A 74 -0.90 -14.19 -0.14
C LEU A 74 -2.24 -13.57 -0.57
N GLN A 75 -3.32 -14.37 -0.51
CA GLN A 75 -4.70 -13.94 -0.78
C GLN A 75 -5.46 -13.73 0.52
#